data_AF-A0A2A7A1T5-F1
#
_entry.id   AF-A0A2A7A1T5-F1
#
_cell.length_a   1.000
_cell.length_b   1.000
_cell.length_c   1.000
_cell.angle_alpha   90.00
_cell.angle_beta   90.00
_cell.angle_gamma   90.00
#
_symmetry.space_group_name_H-M   'P 1'
#
loop_
_entity.id
_entity.type
_entity.pdbx_description
1 polymer ?
#
loop_
_entity_poly.entity_id
_entity_poly.type
_entity_poly.pdbx_seq_one_letter_code
_entity_poly.pdbx_strand_id
1 'polypeptide(L)'
;MLINEVCKRCGLTKKAIEYYEEQGLTRPQIMENGYRVFSEDDVIQLNKIAVLRGLGISVSDIKTVLAENDYLSFQTICDKKELEISDIQAKQQLLHMLARNQNWEDAQAQLSQLETKRSILSRLLDRFPGYFGKFISLHFAPYLNERVATDEQQDAFETIIDFLDGVNIVIPDDLKEYLDDAAKTIDLVDVSKKAAASVAAAIQDPEQYLKDNREMFERYKEVKASDAYKNTPGYRLQELFAQLNRENGYNDVFIPAMRRLSSSYREYYEKLLKANEVFLKSYRRVRF
;
A
#
# COMPACT_ATOMS: atom_id res chain seq x y z
N MET A 1 -15.85 30.66 -4.84
CA MET A 1 -16.22 29.96 -6.09
C MET A 1 -16.80 28.59 -5.78
N LEU A 2 -17.79 28.12 -6.55
CA LEU A 2 -18.33 26.76 -6.41
C LEU A 2 -17.47 25.75 -7.18
N ILE A 3 -17.56 24.47 -6.83
CA ILE A 3 -16.70 23.41 -7.40
C ILE A 3 -16.69 23.37 -8.93
N ASN A 4 -17.83 23.58 -9.59
CA ASN A 4 -17.92 23.56 -11.06
C ASN A 4 -17.13 24.70 -11.72
N GLU A 5 -17.08 25.86 -11.07
CA GLU A 5 -16.31 27.02 -11.53
C GLU A 5 -14.82 26.78 -11.34
N VAL A 6 -14.44 26.20 -10.18
CA VAL A 6 -13.05 25.81 -9.89
C VAL A 6 -12.55 24.75 -10.87
N CYS A 7 -13.36 23.73 -11.18
CA CYS A 7 -13.03 22.71 -12.19
C CYS A 7 -12.65 23.35 -13.53
N LYS A 8 -13.44 24.31 -14.01
CA LYS A 8 -13.18 25.02 -15.27
C LYS A 8 -11.90 25.86 -15.19
N ARG A 9 -11.67 26.53 -14.07
CA ARG A 9 -10.53 27.44 -13.89
C ARG A 9 -9.21 26.71 -13.73
N CYS A 10 -9.20 25.56 -13.05
CA CYS A 10 -8.01 24.77 -12.78
C CYS A 10 -7.78 23.63 -13.78
N GLY A 11 -8.73 23.36 -14.68
CA GLY A 11 -8.67 22.19 -15.57
C GLY A 11 -8.76 20.86 -14.81
N LEU A 12 -9.34 20.86 -13.61
CA LEU A 12 -9.47 19.70 -12.74
C LEU A 12 -10.88 19.11 -12.82
N THR A 13 -10.98 17.80 -12.61
CA THR A 13 -12.28 17.15 -12.44
C THR A 13 -12.77 17.30 -11.00
N LYS A 14 -14.08 17.19 -10.80
CA LYS A 14 -14.69 17.23 -9.47
C LYS A 14 -14.07 16.18 -8.52
N LYS A 15 -13.89 14.95 -9.02
CA LYS A 15 -13.26 13.86 -8.28
C LYS A 15 -11.80 14.15 -7.92
N ALA A 16 -11.04 14.84 -8.79
CA ALA A 16 -9.67 15.22 -8.47
C ALA A 16 -9.62 16.22 -7.31
N ILE A 17 -10.52 17.22 -7.30
CA ILE A 17 -10.63 18.20 -6.22
C ILE A 17 -11.04 17.52 -4.91
N GLU A 18 -12.06 16.65 -4.94
CA GLU A 18 -12.50 15.85 -3.78
C GLU A 18 -11.35 15.00 -3.23
N TYR A 19 -10.58 14.35 -4.11
CA TYR A 19 -9.40 13.59 -3.71
C TYR A 19 -8.31 14.48 -3.09
N TYR A 20 -8.03 15.67 -3.61
CA TYR A 20 -7.04 16.58 -3.00
C TYR A 20 -7.50 17.11 -1.64
N GLU A 21 -8.80 17.31 -1.43
CA GLU A 21 -9.38 17.60 -0.13
C GLU A 21 -9.16 16.44 0.86
N GLU A 22 -9.42 15.19 0.44
CA GLU A 22 -9.15 13.98 1.25
C GLU A 22 -7.67 13.84 1.62
N GLN A 23 -6.76 14.20 0.71
CA GLN A 23 -5.31 14.19 0.99
C GLN A 23 -4.84 15.37 1.85
N GLY A 24 -5.76 16.30 2.18
CA GLY A 24 -5.52 17.49 2.98
C GLY A 24 -4.76 18.60 2.25
N LEU A 25 -4.76 18.57 0.91
CA LEU A 25 -4.07 19.54 0.05
C LEU A 25 -4.92 20.77 -0.27
N THR A 26 -6.22 20.76 0.03
CA THR A 26 -7.09 21.94 0.02
C THR A 26 -8.15 21.74 1.10
N ARG A 27 -8.68 22.84 1.64
CA ARG A 27 -9.69 22.80 2.70
C ARG A 27 -10.74 23.89 2.44
N PRO A 28 -11.60 23.69 1.42
CA PRO A 28 -12.65 24.66 1.13
C PRO A 28 -13.61 24.80 2.31
N GLN A 29 -14.27 25.96 2.41
CA GLN A 29 -15.32 26.16 3.40
C GLN A 29 -16.55 25.34 3.01
N ILE A 30 -17.10 24.60 3.97
CA ILE A 30 -18.38 23.91 3.81
C ILE A 30 -19.48 24.81 4.36
N MET A 31 -20.44 25.17 3.51
CA MET A 31 -21.62 25.95 3.90
C MET A 31 -22.65 25.08 4.62
N GLU A 32 -23.59 25.71 5.33
CA GLU A 32 -24.67 25.02 6.06
C GLU A 32 -25.52 24.09 5.18
N ASN A 33 -25.64 24.41 3.89
CA ASN A 33 -26.35 23.61 2.90
C ASN A 33 -25.51 22.46 2.30
N GLY A 34 -24.30 22.21 2.83
CA GLY A 34 -23.39 21.15 2.38
C GLY A 34 -22.58 21.48 1.11
N TYR A 35 -22.73 22.67 0.53
CA TYR A 35 -21.93 23.08 -0.62
C TYR A 35 -20.53 23.51 -0.21
N ARG A 36 -19.55 23.16 -1.04
CA ARG A 36 -18.16 23.62 -0.91
C ARG A 36 -17.98 24.95 -1.60
N VAL A 37 -17.43 25.91 -0.87
CA VAL A 37 -17.02 27.22 -1.38
C VAL A 37 -15.51 27.33 -1.27
N PHE A 38 -14.87 27.52 -2.41
CA PHE A 38 -13.43 27.68 -2.55
C PHE A 38 -13.09 29.17 -2.53
N SER A 39 -12.14 29.54 -1.68
CA SER A 39 -11.52 30.87 -1.68
C SER A 39 -10.62 31.05 -2.92
N GLU A 40 -10.13 32.27 -3.14
CA GLU A 40 -9.13 32.51 -4.18
C GLU A 40 -7.82 31.76 -3.89
N ASP A 41 -7.42 31.69 -2.62
CA ASP A 41 -6.23 30.95 -2.18
C ASP A 41 -6.38 29.44 -2.43
N ASP A 42 -7.56 28.87 -2.19
CA ASP A 42 -7.84 27.46 -2.54
C ASP A 42 -7.64 27.20 -4.04
N VAL A 43 -8.06 28.14 -4.88
CA VAL A 43 -7.93 28.01 -6.34
C VAL A 43 -6.48 28.20 -6.80
N ILE A 44 -5.73 29.11 -6.18
CA ILE A 44 -4.28 29.23 -6.41
C ILE A 44 -3.59 27.92 -6.02
N GLN A 45 -3.94 27.34 -4.87
CA GLN A 45 -3.39 26.07 -4.41
C GLN A 45 -3.73 24.91 -5.35
N LEU A 46 -5.00 24.79 -5.78
CA LEU A 46 -5.44 23.79 -6.75
C LEU A 46 -4.74 23.94 -8.11
N ASN A 47 -4.48 25.17 -8.55
CA ASN A 47 -3.67 25.41 -9.76
C ASN A 47 -2.23 24.93 -9.59
N LYS A 48 -1.58 25.19 -8.45
CA LYS A 48 -0.22 24.67 -8.17
C LYS A 48 -0.22 23.13 -8.21
N ILE A 49 -1.20 22.48 -7.59
CA ILE A 49 -1.35 21.03 -7.60
C ILE A 49 -1.51 20.52 -9.04
N ALA A 50 -2.36 21.17 -9.85
CA ALA A 50 -2.58 20.79 -11.24
C ALA A 50 -1.29 20.85 -12.07
N VAL A 51 -0.49 21.92 -11.92
CA VAL A 51 0.80 22.08 -12.59
C VAL A 51 1.77 20.96 -12.19
N LEU A 52 1.96 20.72 -10.88
CA LEU A 52 2.88 19.70 -10.38
C LEU A 52 2.46 18.29 -10.83
N ARG A 53 1.16 18.01 -10.86
CA ARG A 53 0.63 16.75 -11.42
C ARG A 53 0.90 16.62 -12.91
N GLY A 54 0.76 17.71 -13.68
CA GLY A 54 1.11 17.76 -15.11
C GLY A 54 2.59 17.48 -15.37
N LEU A 55 3.47 17.83 -14.42
CA LEU A 55 4.90 17.50 -14.45
C LEU A 55 5.22 16.05 -14.01
N GLY A 56 4.19 15.23 -13.73
CA GLY A 56 4.38 13.84 -13.32
C GLY A 56 4.83 13.67 -11.87
N ILE A 57 4.65 14.68 -11.02
CA ILE A 57 4.99 14.63 -9.59
C ILE A 57 3.87 13.91 -8.83
N SER A 58 4.24 12.99 -7.94
CA SER A 58 3.28 12.22 -7.13
C SER A 58 2.55 13.12 -6.12
N VAL A 59 1.35 12.71 -5.69
CA VAL A 59 0.56 13.51 -4.73
C VAL A 59 1.24 13.59 -3.36
N SER A 60 1.98 12.55 -2.96
CA SER A 60 2.79 12.57 -1.75
C SER A 60 3.93 13.60 -1.85
N ASP A 61 4.66 13.64 -2.97
CA ASP A 61 5.76 14.60 -3.15
C ASP A 61 5.23 16.04 -3.26
N ILE A 62 4.05 16.23 -3.89
CA ILE A 62 3.35 17.53 -3.94
C ILE A 62 3.04 18.04 -2.53
N LYS A 63 2.63 17.15 -1.62
CA LYS A 63 2.33 17.53 -0.23
C LYS A 63 3.57 18.07 0.48
N THR A 64 4.72 17.44 0.29
CA THR A 64 6.00 17.90 0.84
C THR A 64 6.39 19.26 0.26
N VAL A 65 6.39 19.38 -1.07
CA VAL A 65 6.78 20.63 -1.75
C VAL A 65 5.86 21.80 -1.43
N LEU A 66 4.55 21.58 -1.33
CA LEU A 66 3.64 22.66 -0.97
C LEU A 66 3.72 23.05 0.51
N ALA A 67 4.14 22.13 1.39
CA ALA A 67 4.32 22.42 2.81
C ALA A 67 5.61 23.19 3.11
N GLU A 68 6.73 22.80 2.49
CA GLU A 68 8.04 23.44 2.68
C GLU A 68 8.18 24.68 1.79
N ASN A 69 7.71 24.58 0.54
CA ASN A 69 7.67 25.64 -0.47
C ASN A 69 9.01 26.38 -0.62
N ASP A 70 10.11 25.63 -0.61
CA ASP A 70 11.47 26.13 -0.68
C ASP A 70 12.29 25.47 -1.81
N TYR A 71 13.50 25.98 -2.05
CA TYR A 71 14.37 25.45 -3.10
C TYR A 71 14.73 23.96 -2.88
N LEU A 72 14.97 23.56 -1.63
CA LEU A 72 15.46 22.22 -1.28
C LEU A 72 14.42 21.13 -1.54
N SER A 73 13.15 21.41 -1.25
CA SER A 73 12.03 20.51 -1.52
C SER A 73 11.88 20.25 -3.03
N PHE A 74 11.99 21.29 -3.87
CA PHE A 74 12.01 21.14 -5.33
C PHE A 74 13.26 20.42 -5.83
N GLN A 75 14.45 20.75 -5.30
CA GLN A 75 15.69 20.08 -5.68
C GLN A 75 15.62 18.57 -5.39
N THR A 76 15.06 18.18 -4.26
CA THR A 76 14.88 16.75 -3.90
C THR A 76 14.00 16.01 -4.92
N ILE A 77 12.95 16.66 -5.45
CA ILE A 77 12.14 16.09 -6.53
C ILE A 77 12.94 15.99 -7.83
N CYS A 78 13.69 17.02 -8.19
CA CYS A 78 14.56 17.00 -9.36
C CYS A 78 15.56 15.83 -9.29
N ASP A 79 16.26 15.68 -8.16
CA ASP A 79 17.23 14.60 -7.95
C ASP A 79 16.56 13.22 -8.09
N LYS A 80 15.36 13.05 -7.51
CA LYS A 80 14.57 11.82 -7.66
C LYS A 80 14.21 11.55 -9.13
N LYS A 81 13.82 12.57 -9.89
CA LYS A 81 13.48 12.44 -11.31
C LYS A 81 14.70 12.18 -12.19
N GLU A 82 15.83 12.78 -11.89
CA GLU A 82 17.10 12.50 -12.58
C GLU A 82 17.51 11.04 -12.39
N LEU A 83 17.35 10.50 -11.18
CA LEU A 83 17.57 9.07 -10.92
C LEU A 83 16.60 8.17 -11.71
N GLU A 84 15.31 8.52 -11.77
CA GLU A 84 14.32 7.79 -12.59
C GLU A 84 14.70 7.80 -14.08
N ILE A 85 15.08 8.96 -14.62
CA ILE A 85 15.51 9.11 -16.01
C ILE A 85 16.77 8.28 -16.28
N SER A 86 17.75 8.33 -15.37
CA SER A 86 18.99 7.57 -15.49
C SER A 86 18.73 6.06 -15.50
N ASP A 87 17.83 5.54 -14.65
CA ASP A 87 17.43 4.13 -14.65
C ASP A 87 16.74 3.72 -15.96
N ILE A 88 15.81 4.55 -16.47
CA ILE A 88 15.13 4.31 -17.75
C ILE A 88 16.14 4.28 -18.90
N GLN A 89 17.06 5.24 -18.94
CA GLN A 89 18.10 5.32 -19.97
C GLN A 89 19.03 4.10 -19.93
N ALA A 90 19.47 3.69 -18.73
CA ALA A 90 20.30 2.50 -18.58
C ALA A 90 19.58 1.24 -19.07
N LYS A 91 18.31 1.05 -18.68
CA LYS A 91 17.47 -0.06 -19.18
C LYS A 91 17.29 -0.03 -20.70
N GLN A 92 17.09 1.16 -21.27
CA GLN A 92 16.98 1.33 -22.72
C GLN A 92 18.28 0.94 -23.44
N GLN A 93 19.45 1.30 -22.89
CA GLN A 93 20.74 0.87 -23.42
C GLN A 93 20.91 -0.65 -23.39
N LEU A 94 20.48 -1.32 -22.31
CA LEU A 94 20.48 -2.78 -22.24
C LEU A 94 19.57 -3.40 -23.31
N LEU A 95 18.38 -2.84 -23.54
CA LEU A 95 17.48 -3.29 -24.61
C LEU A 95 18.12 -3.13 -26.00
N HIS A 96 18.79 -2.00 -26.26
CA HIS A 96 19.51 -1.80 -27.52
C HIS A 96 20.68 -2.78 -27.70
N MET A 97 21.41 -3.08 -26.63
CA MET A 97 22.46 -4.09 -26.65
C MET A 97 21.89 -5.47 -26.97
N LEU A 98 20.86 -5.91 -26.25
CA LEU A 98 20.19 -7.19 -26.46
C LEU A 98 19.64 -7.32 -27.90
N ALA A 99 19.06 -6.25 -28.44
CA ALA A 99 18.58 -6.23 -29.82
C ALA A 99 19.71 -6.41 -30.85
N ARG A 100 20.94 -6.00 -30.52
CA ARG A 100 22.09 -6.07 -31.44
C ARG A 100 22.83 -7.40 -31.37
N ASN A 101 23.06 -7.93 -30.17
CA ASN A 101 23.97 -9.07 -29.98
C ASN A 101 23.42 -10.18 -29.07
N GLN A 102 22.22 -10.04 -28.51
CA GLN A 102 21.61 -11.01 -27.59
C GLN A 102 22.53 -11.43 -26.43
N ASN A 103 23.41 -10.54 -25.96
CA ASN A 103 24.29 -10.83 -24.83
C ASN A 103 23.51 -10.75 -23.49
N TRP A 104 22.80 -11.83 -23.17
CA TRP A 104 21.96 -11.93 -21.98
C TRP A 104 22.75 -11.93 -20.67
N GLU A 105 23.97 -12.49 -20.69
CA GLU A 105 24.82 -12.57 -19.49
C GLU A 105 25.26 -11.18 -19.04
N ASP A 106 25.77 -10.36 -19.96
CA ASP A 106 26.16 -8.97 -19.66
C ASP A 106 24.94 -8.11 -19.31
N ALA A 107 23.81 -8.31 -20.01
CA ALA A 107 22.56 -7.63 -19.69
C ALA A 107 22.09 -7.93 -18.25
N GLN A 108 22.16 -9.20 -17.84
CA GLN A 108 21.80 -9.62 -16.48
C GLN A 108 22.76 -9.04 -15.43
N ALA A 109 24.06 -9.03 -15.70
CA ALA A 109 25.05 -8.47 -14.78
C ALA A 109 24.84 -6.97 -14.56
N GLN A 110 24.62 -6.20 -15.63
CA GLN A 110 24.34 -4.76 -15.55
C GLN A 110 22.98 -4.47 -14.92
N LEU A 111 21.95 -5.26 -15.24
CA LEU A 111 20.62 -5.10 -14.65
C LEU A 111 20.65 -5.34 -13.13
N SER A 112 21.41 -6.34 -12.67
CA SER A 112 21.59 -6.63 -11.24
C SER A 112 22.22 -5.45 -10.48
N GLN A 113 23.15 -4.72 -11.10
CA GLN A 113 23.71 -3.50 -10.51
C GLN A 113 22.67 -2.38 -10.39
N LEU A 114 21.79 -2.23 -11.39
CA LEU A 114 20.70 -1.25 -11.35
C LEU A 114 19.66 -1.57 -10.26
N GLU A 115 19.40 -2.86 -10.01
CA GLU A 115 18.44 -3.31 -8.98
C GLU A 115 18.80 -2.84 -7.56
N THR A 116 20.09 -2.67 -7.25
CA THR A 116 20.55 -2.18 -5.94
C THR A 116 20.01 -0.79 -5.57
N LYS A 117 19.65 0.02 -6.58
CA LYS A 117 19.10 1.37 -6.40
C LYS A 117 17.58 1.39 -6.32
N ARG A 118 16.91 0.25 -6.45
CA ARG A 118 15.44 0.16 -6.44
C ARG A 118 14.89 -0.08 -5.03
N SER A 119 13.61 0.26 -4.86
CA SER A 119 12.89 -0.07 -3.64
C SER A 119 12.75 -1.58 -3.47
N ILE A 120 12.60 -2.02 -2.23
CA ILE A 120 12.29 -3.40 -1.88
C ILE A 120 11.05 -3.89 -2.64
N LEU A 121 10.01 -3.06 -2.72
CA LEU A 121 8.77 -3.39 -3.43
C LEU A 121 9.04 -3.75 -4.89
N SER A 122 9.76 -2.90 -5.62
CA SER A 122 10.06 -3.14 -7.03
C SER A 122 10.83 -4.45 -7.22
N ARG A 123 11.82 -4.71 -6.36
CA ARG A 123 12.61 -5.95 -6.44
C ARG A 123 11.76 -7.19 -6.18
N LEU A 124 10.86 -7.16 -5.20
CA LEU A 124 9.96 -8.29 -4.93
C LEU A 124 8.96 -8.53 -6.07
N LEU A 125 8.43 -7.46 -6.68
CA LEU A 125 7.48 -7.58 -7.81
C LEU A 125 8.14 -8.14 -9.07
N ASP A 126 9.41 -7.82 -9.32
CA ASP A 126 10.17 -8.37 -10.43
C ASP A 126 10.43 -9.89 -10.24
N ARG A 127 10.63 -10.35 -9.00
CA ARG A 127 10.84 -11.77 -8.68
C ARG A 127 9.56 -12.59 -8.62
N PHE A 128 8.46 -12.00 -8.17
CA PHE A 128 7.17 -12.68 -8.02
C PHE A 128 6.07 -12.02 -8.85
N PRO A 129 6.09 -12.16 -10.19
CA PRO A 129 4.96 -11.73 -10.99
C PRO A 129 3.70 -12.55 -10.64
N GLY A 130 2.52 -11.94 -10.80
CA GLY A 130 1.26 -12.64 -10.58
C GLY A 130 0.74 -12.59 -9.15
N TYR A 131 0.29 -13.73 -8.61
CA TYR A 131 -0.47 -13.78 -7.36
C TYR A 131 0.31 -13.24 -6.15
N PHE A 132 1.53 -13.76 -5.93
CA PHE A 132 2.35 -13.33 -4.80
C PHE A 132 2.74 -11.84 -4.91
N GLY A 133 3.08 -11.33 -6.09
CA GLY A 133 3.33 -9.90 -6.28
C GLY A 133 2.11 -9.02 -5.96
N LYS A 134 0.91 -9.44 -6.36
CA LYS A 134 -0.35 -8.75 -6.00
C LYS A 134 -0.58 -8.77 -4.48
N PHE A 135 -0.36 -9.93 -3.84
CA PHE A 135 -0.44 -10.06 -2.39
C PHE A 135 0.54 -9.11 -1.68
N ILE A 136 1.82 -9.13 -2.08
CA ILE A 136 2.84 -8.23 -1.52
C ILE A 136 2.42 -6.77 -1.67
N SER A 137 1.92 -6.39 -2.85
CA SER A 137 1.46 -5.03 -3.11
C SER A 137 0.30 -4.62 -2.19
N LEU A 138 -0.69 -5.49 -2.02
CA LEU A 138 -1.89 -5.19 -1.25
C LEU A 138 -1.59 -5.02 0.24
N HIS A 139 -0.69 -5.84 0.79
CA HIS A 139 -0.44 -5.92 2.23
C HIS A 139 0.75 -5.11 2.71
N PHE A 140 1.77 -4.91 1.85
CA PHE A 140 3.07 -4.38 2.29
C PHE A 140 3.57 -3.18 1.50
N ALA A 141 2.97 -2.82 0.34
CA ALA A 141 3.48 -1.72 -0.49
C ALA A 141 3.76 -0.41 0.25
N PRO A 142 2.94 0.06 1.21
CA PRO A 142 3.22 1.29 1.95
C PRO A 142 4.58 1.29 2.67
N TYR A 143 5.06 0.11 3.07
CA TYR A 143 6.25 -0.06 3.90
C TYR A 143 7.50 -0.41 3.09
N LEU A 144 7.36 -0.85 1.84
CA LEU A 144 8.46 -1.40 1.03
C LEU A 144 9.06 -0.39 0.03
N ASN A 145 8.87 0.91 0.29
CA ASN A 145 9.37 1.98 -0.59
C ASN A 145 10.86 2.29 -0.36
N GLU A 146 11.43 1.85 0.76
CA GLU A 146 12.87 1.98 1.05
C GLU A 146 13.71 1.00 0.21
N ARG A 147 15.02 1.25 0.13
CA ARG A 147 15.99 0.38 -0.54
C ARG A 147 16.55 -0.63 0.45
N VAL A 148 17.07 -1.74 -0.07
CA VAL A 148 17.94 -2.63 0.70
C VAL A 148 19.28 -1.92 0.87
N ALA A 149 19.64 -1.58 2.11
CA ALA A 149 20.81 -0.78 2.45
C ALA A 149 21.84 -1.52 3.32
N THR A 150 21.46 -2.64 3.95
CA THR A 150 22.34 -3.42 4.83
C THR A 150 22.39 -4.89 4.43
N ASP A 151 23.45 -5.59 4.84
CA ASP A 151 23.58 -7.04 4.65
C ASP A 151 22.45 -7.80 5.36
N GLU A 152 22.00 -7.32 6.52
CA GLU A 152 20.84 -7.89 7.23
C GLU A 152 19.55 -7.76 6.41
N GLN A 153 19.32 -6.62 5.75
CA GLN A 153 18.16 -6.44 4.87
C GLN A 153 18.28 -7.33 3.63
N GLN A 154 19.48 -7.51 3.09
CA GLN A 154 19.70 -8.38 1.93
C GLN A 154 19.47 -9.86 2.30
N ASP A 155 19.96 -10.33 3.45
CA ASP A 155 19.66 -11.67 3.97
C ASP A 155 18.15 -11.88 4.20
N ALA A 156 17.47 -10.88 4.78
CA ALA A 156 16.03 -10.92 4.96
C ALA A 156 15.26 -10.95 3.64
N PHE A 157 15.77 -10.26 2.61
CA PHE A 157 15.21 -10.27 1.26
C PHE A 157 15.26 -11.68 0.66
N GLU A 158 16.41 -12.35 0.73
CA GLU A 158 16.55 -13.73 0.24
C GLU A 158 15.68 -14.71 1.05
N THR A 159 15.60 -14.54 2.38
CA THR A 159 14.70 -15.35 3.24
C THR A 159 13.25 -15.28 2.77
N ILE A 160 12.79 -14.10 2.32
CA ILE A 160 11.43 -13.90 1.80
C ILE A 160 11.25 -14.58 0.44
N ILE A 161 12.26 -14.51 -0.44
CA ILE A 161 12.21 -15.21 -1.72
C ILE A 161 12.06 -16.72 -1.48
N ASP A 162 12.96 -17.30 -0.70
CA ASP A 162 12.96 -18.74 -0.40
C ASP A 162 11.65 -19.18 0.24
N PHE A 163 11.10 -18.37 1.16
CA PHE A 163 9.80 -18.63 1.76
C PHE A 163 8.70 -18.68 0.70
N LEU A 164 8.59 -17.65 -0.15
CA LEU A 164 7.51 -17.54 -1.14
C LEU A 164 7.61 -18.62 -2.22
N ASP A 165 8.82 -18.99 -2.66
CA ASP A 165 9.06 -20.11 -3.58
C ASP A 165 8.66 -21.46 -2.96
N GLY A 166 8.83 -21.60 -1.65
CA GLY A 166 8.43 -22.79 -0.90
C GLY A 166 6.93 -22.92 -0.64
N VAL A 167 6.16 -21.83 -0.75
CA VAL A 167 4.72 -21.86 -0.45
C VAL A 167 3.94 -22.43 -1.63
N ASN A 168 3.32 -23.58 -1.42
CA ASN A 168 2.34 -24.14 -2.36
C ASN A 168 0.91 -23.88 -1.88
N ILE A 169 0.12 -23.15 -2.69
CA ILE A 169 -1.26 -22.82 -2.36
C ILE A 169 -2.20 -23.64 -3.24
N VAL A 170 -2.88 -24.62 -2.64
CA VAL A 170 -3.95 -25.38 -3.30
C VAL A 170 -5.29 -24.90 -2.78
N ILE A 171 -6.02 -24.17 -3.63
CA ILE A 171 -7.38 -23.70 -3.33
C ILE A 171 -8.39 -24.70 -3.91
N PRO A 172 -9.34 -25.20 -3.12
CA PRO A 172 -10.47 -25.99 -3.63
C PRO A 172 -11.26 -25.26 -4.72
N ASP A 173 -11.77 -25.97 -5.72
CA ASP A 173 -12.41 -25.34 -6.89
C ASP A 173 -13.67 -24.54 -6.53
N ASP A 174 -14.43 -24.98 -5.53
CA ASP A 174 -15.60 -24.25 -5.01
C ASP A 174 -15.22 -22.92 -4.33
N LEU A 175 -14.01 -22.82 -3.78
CA LEU A 175 -13.48 -21.58 -3.20
C LEU A 175 -12.80 -20.69 -4.24
N LYS A 176 -12.27 -21.26 -5.34
CA LYS A 176 -11.71 -20.49 -6.47
C LYS A 176 -12.79 -19.64 -7.14
N GLU A 177 -13.95 -20.23 -7.42
CA GLU A 177 -15.08 -19.50 -8.03
C GLU A 177 -15.52 -18.31 -7.16
N TYR A 178 -15.63 -18.53 -5.85
CA TYR A 178 -15.91 -17.46 -4.90
C TYR A 178 -14.82 -16.37 -4.88
N LEU A 179 -13.54 -16.74 -4.93
CA LEU A 179 -12.43 -15.79 -4.98
C LEU A 179 -12.48 -14.93 -6.25
N ASP A 180 -12.73 -15.55 -7.40
CA ASP A 180 -12.81 -14.86 -8.68
C ASP A 180 -13.99 -13.90 -8.75
N ASP A 181 -15.15 -14.29 -8.21
CA ASP A 181 -16.33 -13.42 -8.15
C ASP A 181 -16.17 -12.28 -7.15
N ALA A 182 -15.54 -12.54 -6.01
CA ALA A 182 -15.14 -11.49 -5.07
C ALA A 182 -14.18 -10.49 -5.74
N ALA A 183 -13.19 -10.97 -6.51
CA ALA A 183 -12.24 -10.11 -7.20
C ALA A 183 -12.88 -9.24 -8.30
N LYS A 184 -13.99 -9.69 -8.92
CA LYS A 184 -14.74 -8.90 -9.94
C LYS A 184 -15.66 -7.84 -9.34
N THR A 185 -16.21 -8.10 -8.15
CA THR A 185 -17.25 -7.26 -7.52
C THR A 185 -16.69 -6.25 -6.54
N ILE A 186 -15.49 -6.50 -6.01
CA ILE A 186 -14.82 -5.63 -5.07
C ILE A 186 -14.02 -4.58 -5.85
N ASP A 187 -14.39 -3.31 -5.70
CA ASP A 187 -13.43 -2.23 -5.96
C ASP A 187 -12.33 -2.34 -4.89
N LEU A 188 -11.28 -3.09 -5.23
CA LEU A 188 -10.15 -3.42 -4.37
C LEU A 188 -9.49 -2.16 -3.82
N VAL A 189 -9.59 -1.03 -4.53
CA VAL A 189 -9.02 0.25 -4.10
C VAL A 189 -9.85 0.87 -2.97
N ASP A 190 -11.18 0.82 -3.05
CA ASP A 190 -12.06 1.45 -2.07
C ASP A 190 -12.19 0.63 -0.77
N VAL A 191 -12.23 -0.70 -0.89
CA VAL A 191 -12.25 -1.60 0.27
C VAL A 191 -10.91 -1.59 1.01
N SER A 192 -9.78 -1.59 0.29
CA SER A 192 -8.45 -1.51 0.92
C SER A 192 -8.25 -0.18 1.66
N LYS A 193 -8.70 0.95 1.10
CA LYS A 193 -8.64 2.27 1.77
C LYS A 193 -9.47 2.31 3.05
N LYS A 194 -10.72 1.82 3.03
CA LYS A 194 -11.58 1.79 4.22
C LYS A 194 -11.02 0.86 5.30
N ALA A 195 -10.52 -0.31 4.90
CA ALA A 195 -9.87 -1.24 5.82
C ALA A 195 -8.60 -0.63 6.43
N ALA A 196 -7.75 0.01 5.61
CA ALA A 196 -6.54 0.67 6.08
C ALA A 196 -6.83 1.82 7.06
N ALA A 197 -7.87 2.63 6.82
CA ALA A 197 -8.27 3.71 7.73
C ALA A 197 -8.79 3.18 9.07
N SER A 198 -9.59 2.11 9.05
CA SER A 198 -10.09 1.44 10.26
C SER A 198 -8.94 0.82 11.07
N VAL A 199 -8.00 0.15 10.41
CA VAL A 199 -6.80 -0.41 11.04
C VAL A 199 -5.92 0.70 11.62
N ALA A 200 -5.72 1.80 10.90
CA ALA A 200 -4.95 2.94 11.38
C ALA A 200 -5.57 3.56 12.65
N ALA A 201 -6.89 3.74 12.67
CA ALA A 201 -7.60 4.24 13.85
C ALA A 201 -7.46 3.27 15.05
N ALA A 202 -7.60 1.97 14.81
CA ALA A 202 -7.44 0.94 15.83
C ALA A 202 -6.02 0.86 16.40
N ILE A 203 -4.99 1.16 15.59
CA ILE A 203 -3.60 1.21 16.04
C ILE A 203 -3.30 2.52 16.80
N GLN A 204 -3.89 3.63 16.38
CA GLN A 204 -3.61 4.95 16.96
C GLN A 204 -4.13 5.09 18.39
N ASP A 205 -5.37 4.64 18.64
CA ASP A 205 -5.98 4.63 19.98
C ASP A 205 -6.86 3.37 20.15
N PRO A 206 -6.26 2.22 20.49
CA PRO A 206 -6.98 0.96 20.58
C PRO A 206 -8.06 0.96 21.68
N GLU A 207 -7.87 1.71 22.76
CA GLU A 207 -8.81 1.78 23.88
C GLU A 207 -10.08 2.54 23.48
N GLN A 208 -9.91 3.72 22.90
CA GLN A 208 -11.02 4.53 22.41
C GLN A 208 -11.72 3.84 21.24
N TYR A 209 -10.96 3.24 20.32
CA TYR A 209 -11.53 2.48 19.19
C TYR A 209 -12.42 1.33 19.66
N LEU A 210 -11.99 0.57 20.68
CA LEU A 210 -12.79 -0.51 21.26
C LEU A 210 -14.07 -0.01 21.92
N LYS A 211 -14.00 1.14 22.60
CA LYS A 211 -15.14 1.76 23.24
C LYS A 211 -16.18 2.19 22.21
N ASP A 212 -15.74 2.85 21.14
CA ASP A 212 -16.62 3.38 20.10
C ASP A 212 -17.24 2.29 19.22
N ASN A 213 -16.56 1.15 19.10
CA ASN A 213 -16.99 0.04 18.25
C ASN A 213 -17.50 -1.18 19.03
N ARG A 214 -17.78 -1.05 20.34
CA ARG A 214 -18.12 -2.17 21.22
C ARG A 214 -19.30 -3.02 20.71
N GLU A 215 -20.40 -2.37 20.32
CA GLU A 215 -21.57 -3.10 19.81
C GLU A 215 -21.27 -3.86 18.52
N MET A 216 -20.45 -3.27 17.66
CA MET A 216 -20.01 -3.91 16.41
C MET A 216 -19.19 -5.17 16.71
N PHE A 217 -18.27 -5.11 17.67
CA PHE A 217 -17.48 -6.27 18.08
C PHE A 217 -18.32 -7.40 18.69
N GLU A 218 -19.30 -7.10 19.54
CA GLU A 218 -20.18 -8.14 20.11
C GLU A 218 -21.05 -8.80 19.04
N ARG A 219 -21.67 -8.02 18.15
CA ARG A 219 -22.43 -8.59 17.02
C ARG A 219 -21.54 -9.43 16.10
N TYR A 220 -20.34 -8.93 15.80
CA TYR A 220 -19.39 -9.65 14.95
C TYR A 220 -18.97 -10.99 15.57
N LYS A 221 -18.78 -11.02 16.90
CA LYS A 221 -18.45 -12.23 17.65
C LYS A 221 -19.58 -13.27 17.60
N GLU A 222 -20.84 -12.84 17.75
CA GLU A 222 -22.01 -13.72 17.61
C GLU A 222 -22.10 -14.31 16.20
N VAL A 223 -21.95 -13.46 15.18
CA VAL A 223 -21.94 -13.89 13.77
C VAL A 223 -20.82 -14.89 13.52
N LYS A 224 -19.58 -14.60 13.95
CA LYS A 224 -18.43 -15.50 13.78
C LYS A 224 -18.60 -16.84 14.49
N ALA A 225 -19.36 -16.88 15.59
CA ALA A 225 -19.62 -18.12 16.31
C ALA A 225 -20.67 -19.01 15.62
N SER A 226 -21.54 -18.42 14.79
CA SER A 226 -22.66 -19.12 14.15
C SER A 226 -22.21 -20.15 13.11
N ASP A 227 -22.93 -21.27 13.04
CA ASP A 227 -22.69 -22.30 12.02
C ASP A 227 -23.02 -21.80 10.61
N ALA A 228 -24.00 -20.90 10.48
CA ALA A 228 -24.32 -20.24 9.23
C ALA A 228 -23.10 -19.49 8.66
N TYR A 229 -22.37 -18.76 9.50
CA TYR A 229 -21.15 -18.07 9.07
C TYR A 229 -20.01 -19.04 8.77
N LYS A 230 -19.79 -20.06 9.61
CA LYS A 230 -18.73 -21.06 9.42
C LYS A 230 -18.89 -21.89 8.15
N ASN A 231 -20.12 -22.04 7.66
CA ASN A 231 -20.39 -22.74 6.40
C ASN A 231 -20.26 -21.83 5.17
N THR A 232 -20.01 -20.53 5.33
CA THR A 232 -19.81 -19.64 4.18
C THR A 232 -18.49 -19.93 3.46
N PRO A 233 -18.43 -19.76 2.11
CA PRO A 233 -17.17 -19.84 1.37
C PRO A 233 -16.11 -18.86 1.89
N GLY A 234 -16.52 -17.65 2.30
CA GLY A 234 -15.61 -16.65 2.86
C GLY A 234 -14.91 -17.11 4.14
N TYR A 235 -15.63 -17.74 5.07
CA TYR A 235 -15.02 -18.29 6.28
C TYR A 235 -14.09 -19.47 5.97
N ARG A 236 -14.54 -20.42 5.13
CA ARG A 236 -13.74 -21.58 4.73
C ARG A 236 -12.43 -21.15 4.05
N LEU A 237 -12.48 -20.13 3.21
CA LEU A 237 -11.31 -19.54 2.57
C LEU A 237 -10.38 -18.86 3.58
N GLN A 238 -10.93 -18.12 4.55
CA GLN A 238 -10.15 -17.53 5.64
C GLN A 238 -9.43 -18.59 6.48
N GLU A 239 -10.11 -19.68 6.85
CA GLU A 239 -9.50 -20.79 7.61
C GLU A 239 -8.42 -21.50 6.81
N LEU A 240 -8.63 -21.72 5.50
CA LEU A 240 -7.62 -22.29 4.60
C LEU A 240 -6.35 -21.43 4.60
N PHE A 241 -6.46 -20.12 4.39
CA PHE A 241 -5.30 -19.22 4.45
C PHE A 241 -4.65 -19.20 5.83
N ALA A 242 -5.45 -19.21 6.90
CA ALA A 242 -4.91 -19.27 8.26
C ALA A 242 -4.15 -20.57 8.53
N GLN A 243 -4.60 -21.70 7.97
CA GLN A 243 -3.90 -22.98 8.05
C GLN A 243 -2.61 -22.96 7.23
N LEU A 244 -2.67 -22.54 5.96
CA LEU A 244 -1.50 -22.42 5.09
C LEU A 244 -0.43 -21.53 5.72
N ASN A 245 -0.82 -20.40 6.29
CA ASN A 245 0.10 -19.51 6.98
C ASN A 245 0.78 -20.18 8.18
N ARG A 246 0.07 -21.03 8.93
CA ARG A 246 0.67 -21.79 10.05
C ARG A 246 1.62 -22.87 9.55
N GLU A 247 1.21 -23.63 8.54
CA GLU A 247 1.98 -24.77 8.02
C GLU A 247 3.28 -24.33 7.33
N ASN A 248 3.25 -23.19 6.64
CA ASN A 248 4.41 -22.66 5.92
C ASN A 248 5.32 -21.80 6.80
N GLY A 249 4.96 -21.53 8.07
CA GLY A 249 5.75 -20.70 8.97
C GLY A 249 5.66 -19.20 8.66
N TYR A 250 4.51 -18.71 8.21
CA TYR A 250 4.32 -17.29 7.87
C TYR A 250 4.67 -16.36 9.05
N ASN A 251 4.22 -16.69 10.27
CA ASN A 251 4.51 -15.88 11.45
C ASN A 251 5.91 -16.12 12.03
N ASP A 252 6.54 -17.24 11.68
CA ASP A 252 7.82 -17.69 12.25
C ASP A 252 9.02 -17.36 11.34
N VAL A 253 8.78 -17.22 10.04
CA VAL A 253 9.79 -16.98 9.00
C VAL A 253 9.49 -15.68 8.26
N PHE A 254 8.36 -15.61 7.55
CA PHE A 254 8.06 -14.49 6.65
C PHE A 254 7.90 -13.16 7.41
N ILE A 255 7.10 -13.11 8.47
CA ILE A 255 6.89 -11.87 9.22
C ILE A 255 8.18 -11.37 9.91
N PRO A 256 8.98 -12.22 10.59
CA PRO A 256 10.29 -11.81 11.10
C PRO A 256 11.24 -11.32 10.00
N ALA A 257 11.30 -11.99 8.85
CA ALA A 257 12.09 -11.54 7.71
C ALA A 257 11.60 -10.18 7.18
N MET A 258 10.29 -9.98 7.03
CA MET A 258 9.72 -8.69 6.61
C MET A 258 10.09 -7.54 7.56
N ARG A 259 10.13 -7.81 8.88
CA ARG A 259 10.57 -6.82 9.88
C ARG A 259 12.07 -6.52 9.80
N ARG A 260 12.91 -7.50 9.46
CA ARG A 260 14.35 -7.26 9.22
C ARG A 260 14.57 -6.49 7.92
N LEU A 261 13.85 -6.87 6.87
CA LEU A 261 13.93 -6.28 5.55
C LEU A 261 13.51 -4.80 5.53
N SER A 262 12.39 -4.46 6.17
CA SER A 262 11.85 -3.11 6.15
C SER A 262 11.74 -2.49 7.56
N SER A 263 12.40 -1.35 7.73
CA SER A 263 12.31 -0.53 8.95
C SER A 263 10.91 0.05 9.11
N SER A 264 10.32 0.53 8.01
CA SER A 264 8.95 1.07 8.02
C SER A 264 7.94 0.00 8.44
N TYR A 265 8.09 -1.22 7.93
CA TYR A 265 7.22 -2.33 8.31
C TYR A 265 7.43 -2.74 9.78
N ARG A 266 8.68 -2.76 10.25
CA ARG A 266 9.01 -3.06 11.65
C ARG A 266 8.30 -2.11 12.62
N GLU A 267 8.39 -0.80 12.37
CA GLU A 267 7.73 0.21 13.20
C GLU A 267 6.21 0.06 13.19
N TYR A 268 5.62 -0.17 12.02
CA TYR A 268 4.19 -0.43 11.89
C TYR A 268 3.78 -1.67 12.71
N TYR A 269 4.52 -2.76 12.56
CA TYR A 269 4.23 -4.02 13.21
C TYR A 269 4.36 -3.93 14.75
N GLU A 270 5.31 -3.14 15.25
CA GLU A 270 5.43 -2.88 16.69
C GLU A 270 4.23 -2.12 17.26
N LYS A 271 3.71 -1.13 16.53
CA LYS A 271 2.46 -0.43 16.92
C LYS A 271 1.26 -1.38 16.89
N LEU A 272 1.19 -2.24 15.87
CA LEU A 272 0.16 -3.27 15.76
C LEU A 272 0.19 -4.25 16.94
N LEU A 273 1.37 -4.71 17.37
CA LEU A 273 1.51 -5.60 18.54
C LEU A 273 1.01 -4.94 19.83
N LYS A 274 1.37 -3.67 20.07
CA LYS A 274 0.89 -2.91 21.23
C LYS A 274 -0.64 -2.76 21.22
N ALA A 275 -1.21 -2.44 20.06
CA ALA A 275 -2.66 -2.40 19.91
C ALA A 275 -3.28 -3.77 20.22
N ASN A 276 -2.76 -4.84 19.63
CA ASN A 276 -3.25 -6.21 19.82
C ASN A 276 -3.26 -6.64 21.30
N GLU A 277 -2.28 -6.22 22.10
CA GLU A 277 -2.29 -6.49 23.55
C GLU A 277 -3.52 -5.89 24.26
N VAL A 278 -3.96 -4.69 23.85
CA VAL A 278 -5.16 -4.03 24.37
C VAL A 278 -6.43 -4.79 23.95
N PHE A 279 -6.50 -5.21 22.67
CA PHE A 279 -7.59 -6.04 22.16
C PHE A 279 -7.70 -7.37 22.91
N LEU A 280 -6.57 -8.07 23.12
CA LEU A 280 -6.53 -9.36 23.82
C LEU A 280 -6.90 -9.25 25.31
N LYS A 281 -6.54 -8.15 25.98
CA LYS A 281 -6.96 -7.87 27.37
C LYS A 281 -8.47 -7.67 27.46
N SER A 282 -9.05 -6.95 26.51
CA SER A 282 -10.47 -6.60 26.48
C SER A 282 -11.36 -7.75 26.00
N TYR A 283 -10.88 -8.59 25.08
CA TYR A 283 -11.61 -9.71 24.48
C TYR A 283 -10.82 -11.02 24.61
N ARG A 284 -10.65 -11.50 25.85
CA ARG A 284 -10.08 -12.84 26.09
C ARG A 284 -10.92 -13.89 25.34
N ARG A 285 -10.32 -14.54 24.33
CA ARG A 285 -10.81 -15.64 23.45
C ARG A 285 -11.28 -15.28 22.03
N VAL A 286 -11.12 -14.05 21.54
CA VAL A 286 -11.34 -13.76 20.12
C VAL A 286 -9.99 -13.73 19.39
N ARG A 287 -9.73 -14.70 18.50
CA ARG A 287 -8.66 -14.56 17.50
C ARG A 287 -9.15 -13.56 16.45
N PHE A 288 -8.50 -12.40 16.39
CA PHE A 288 -8.66 -11.45 15.28
C PHE A 288 -7.83 -11.90 14.08
#